data_AF-A0AAE8W3X9-F1
#
_entry.id   AF-A0AAE8W3X9-F1
#
_cell.length_a   1.000
_cell.length_b   1.000
_cell.length_c   1.000
_cell.angle_alpha   90.00
_cell.angle_beta   90.00
_cell.angle_gamma   90.00
#
_symmetry.space_group_name_H-M   'P 1'
#
loop_
_entity.id
_entity.type
_entity.pdbx_description
1 polymer ?
#
loop_
_entity_poly.entity_id
_entity_poly.type
_entity_poly.pdbx_seq_one_letter_code
_entity_poly.pdbx_strand_id
1 'polypeptide(L)'
;MSSTLFRTKKVEQSILDTEEPEHALKKSLSALDLTVFGVGVIIGTGIFVLTGTVAKNNAGPAVALAFVVAGVVCALAALCYAEFASTVPVAGSAYTFSYASLGELPAWIIGWDLVLEFALGTAVV
;
A
#
# COMPACT_ATOMS: atom_id res chain seq x y z
N MET A 1 -34.54 -6.97 2.32
CA MET A 1 -33.61 -6.03 1.65
C MET A 1 -32.20 -6.41 2.07
N SER A 2 -31.48 -7.15 1.21
CA SER A 2 -30.13 -7.65 1.51
C SER A 2 -29.16 -6.47 1.55
N SER A 3 -28.38 -6.35 2.62
CA SER A 3 -27.40 -5.28 2.83
C SER A 3 -26.26 -5.40 1.82
N THR A 4 -26.42 -4.80 0.64
CA THR A 4 -25.43 -4.78 -0.45
C THR A 4 -24.20 -3.93 -0.13
N LEU A 5 -24.24 -3.09 0.90
CA LEU A 5 -23.15 -2.15 1.22
C LEU A 5 -21.94 -2.79 1.89
N PHE A 6 -22.10 -3.96 2.52
CA PHE A 6 -21.03 -4.66 3.26
C PHE A 6 -20.68 -6.03 2.67
N ARG A 7 -20.91 -6.24 1.37
CA ARG A 7 -20.55 -7.50 0.73
C ARG A 7 -19.02 -7.62 0.67
N THR A 8 -18.48 -8.71 1.20
CA THR A 8 -17.06 -9.04 1.08
C THR A 8 -16.81 -9.90 -0.16
N LYS A 9 -15.67 -9.69 -0.83
CA LYS A 9 -15.23 -10.59 -1.92
C LYS A 9 -14.56 -11.77 -1.25
N LYS A 10 -14.98 -12.98 -1.60
CA LYS A 10 -14.31 -14.20 -1.15
C LYS A 10 -12.89 -14.21 -1.68
N VAL A 11 -11.93 -14.37 -0.78
CA VAL A 11 -10.50 -14.39 -1.10
C VAL A 11 -10.20 -15.55 -2.06
N GLU A 12 -10.87 -16.68 -1.90
CA GLU A 12 -10.73 -17.87 -2.74
C GLU A 12 -11.07 -17.58 -4.20
N GLN A 13 -12.12 -16.78 -4.45
CA GLN A 13 -12.48 -16.38 -5.81
C GLN A 13 -11.40 -15.49 -6.42
N SER A 14 -10.84 -14.54 -5.66
CA SER A 14 -9.75 -13.69 -6.16
C SER A 14 -8.46 -14.48 -6.44
N ILE A 15 -8.17 -15.53 -5.66
CA ILE A 15 -7.04 -16.42 -5.91
C ILE A 15 -7.28 -17.19 -7.21
N LEU A 16 -8.47 -17.76 -7.41
CA LEU A 16 -8.83 -18.46 -8.64
C LEU A 16 -8.73 -17.55 -9.87
N ASP A 17 -9.21 -16.30 -9.78
CA ASP A 17 -9.10 -15.30 -10.85
C ASP A 17 -7.61 -15.02 -11.21
N THR A 18 -6.68 -15.20 -10.27
CA THR A 18 -5.24 -14.99 -10.48
C THR A 18 -4.55 -16.22 -11.12
N GLU A 19 -5.16 -17.40 -11.02
CA GLU A 19 -4.62 -18.69 -11.51
C GLU A 19 -5.17 -19.08 -12.88
N GLU A 20 -5.92 -18.20 -13.55
CA GLU A 20 -6.41 -18.44 -14.90
C GLU A 20 -5.25 -18.70 -15.87
N PRO A 21 -5.24 -19.85 -16.58
CA PRO A 21 -4.09 -20.31 -17.36
C PRO A 21 -3.72 -19.39 -18.52
N GLU A 22 -4.66 -18.57 -19.00
CA GLU A 22 -4.44 -17.59 -20.07
C GLU A 22 -3.74 -16.31 -19.56
N HIS A 23 -3.80 -16.03 -18.24
CA HIS A 23 -3.26 -14.82 -17.60
C HIS A 23 -2.15 -15.11 -16.57
N ALA A 24 -1.76 -16.38 -16.38
CA ALA A 24 -0.79 -16.79 -15.37
C ALA A 24 0.65 -16.36 -15.72
N LEU A 25 1.25 -15.53 -14.86
CA LEU A 25 2.65 -15.10 -14.97
C LEU A 25 3.62 -16.11 -14.31
N LYS A 26 4.84 -16.23 -14.88
CA LYS A 26 5.90 -17.02 -14.27
C LYS A 26 6.35 -16.37 -12.95
N LYS A 27 6.20 -17.08 -11.84
CA LYS A 27 6.70 -16.67 -10.51
C LYS A 27 8.23 -16.81 -10.46
N SER A 28 8.96 -15.75 -10.83
CA SER A 28 10.45 -15.74 -10.84
C SER A 28 11.08 -14.79 -9.82
N LEU A 29 10.28 -14.01 -9.10
CA LEU A 29 10.78 -13.03 -8.13
C LEU A 29 11.16 -13.70 -6.81
N SER A 30 12.38 -13.44 -6.35
CA SER A 30 12.88 -13.84 -5.04
C SER A 30 12.59 -12.77 -3.97
N ALA A 31 12.79 -13.12 -2.69
CA ALA A 31 12.65 -12.18 -1.57
C ALA A 31 13.57 -10.96 -1.72
N LEU A 32 14.78 -11.16 -2.26
CA LEU A 32 15.72 -10.08 -2.53
C LEU A 32 15.16 -9.12 -3.60
N ASP A 33 14.65 -9.66 -4.70
CA ASP A 33 14.09 -8.87 -5.80
C ASP A 33 12.92 -8.00 -5.31
N LEU A 34 12.04 -8.58 -4.49
CA LEU A 34 10.92 -7.85 -3.88
C LEU A 34 11.37 -6.78 -2.88
N THR A 35 12.44 -7.05 -2.12
CA THR A 35 13.00 -6.07 -1.18
C THR A 35 13.61 -4.87 -1.92
N VAL A 36 14.41 -5.13 -2.96
CA VAL A 36 15.01 -4.08 -3.80
C VAL A 36 13.93 -3.29 -4.52
N PHE A 37 12.91 -3.97 -5.05
CA PHE A 37 11.75 -3.32 -5.64
C PHE A 37 11.07 -2.37 -4.63
N GLY A 38 10.79 -2.84 -3.41
CA GLY A 38 10.21 -2.01 -2.35
C GLY A 38 11.04 -0.78 -2.01
N VAL A 39 12.36 -0.92 -1.85
CA VAL A 39 13.26 0.22 -1.62
C VAL A 39 13.20 1.22 -2.78
N GLY A 40 13.16 0.74 -4.02
CA GLY A 40 13.04 1.58 -5.21
C GLY A 40 11.73 2.36 -5.28
N VAL A 41 10.62 1.81 -4.78
CA VAL A 41 9.32 2.51 -4.72
C VAL A 41 9.27 3.53 -3.58
N ILE A 42 9.94 3.28 -2.45
CA ILE A 42 9.89 4.16 -1.27
C ILE A 42 10.79 5.39 -1.40
N ILE A 43 11.99 5.25 -1.98
CA ILE A 43 12.95 6.35 -2.08
C ILE A 43 12.57 7.27 -3.25
N GLY A 44 12.10 8.48 -2.94
CA GLY A 44 11.68 9.47 -3.94
C GLY A 44 11.90 10.93 -3.54
N THR A 45 11.14 11.84 -4.13
CA THR A 45 11.25 13.30 -3.94
C THR A 45 11.11 13.73 -2.47
N GLY A 46 10.38 12.97 -1.65
CA GLY A 46 10.19 13.24 -0.23
C GLY A 46 11.49 13.45 0.55
N ILE A 47 12.44 12.53 0.43
CA ILE A 47 13.69 12.61 1.21
C ILE A 47 14.61 13.72 0.67
N PHE A 48 14.63 13.94 -0.65
CA PHE A 48 15.55 14.89 -1.29
C PHE A 48 15.08 16.35 -1.26
N VAL A 49 13.77 16.60 -1.30
CA VAL A 49 13.20 17.95 -1.40
C VAL A 49 12.48 18.36 -0.13
N LEU A 50 11.53 17.53 0.35
CA LEU A 50 10.66 17.91 1.46
C LEU A 50 11.43 17.99 2.78
N THR A 51 12.43 17.13 2.99
CA THR A 51 13.27 17.15 4.20
C THR A 51 13.90 18.52 4.44
N GLY A 52 14.45 19.16 3.41
CA GLY A 52 15.08 20.47 3.53
C GLY A 52 14.06 21.57 3.86
N THR A 53 12.90 21.53 3.21
CA THR A 53 11.80 22.47 3.46
C THR A 53 11.26 22.34 4.89
N VAL A 54 11.04 21.11 5.37
CA VAL A 54 10.55 20.84 6.74
C VAL A 54 11.61 21.20 7.78
N ALA A 55 12.89 20.92 7.51
CA ALA A 55 13.98 21.34 8.39
C ALA A 55 14.05 22.87 8.49
N LYS A 56 13.91 23.60 7.37
CA LYS A 56 13.99 25.07 7.38
C LYS A 56 12.77 25.72 8.05
N ASN A 57 11.57 25.26 7.73
CA ASN A 57 10.33 25.99 8.04
C ASN A 57 9.56 25.45 9.25
N ASN A 58 9.79 24.20 9.68
CA ASN A 58 8.98 23.54 10.70
C ASN A 58 9.81 23.03 11.89
N ALA A 59 10.73 22.09 11.66
CA ALA A 59 11.34 21.30 12.72
C ALA A 59 12.79 21.69 13.06
N GLY A 60 13.50 22.42 12.19
CA GLY A 60 14.91 22.73 12.42
C GLY A 60 15.76 21.45 12.54
N PRO A 61 16.77 21.44 13.44
CA PRO A 61 17.57 20.26 13.74
C PRO A 61 16.76 19.06 14.27
N ALA A 62 15.56 19.30 14.81
CA ALA A 62 14.70 18.24 15.34
C ALA A 62 14.01 17.41 14.23
N VAL A 63 14.22 17.74 12.95
CA VAL A 63 13.70 16.96 11.81
C VAL A 63 14.11 15.48 11.89
N ALA A 64 15.31 15.18 12.39
CA ALA A 64 15.78 13.81 12.57
C ALA A 64 14.89 13.02 13.55
N LEU A 65 14.46 13.65 14.65
CA LEU A 65 13.53 13.03 15.61
C LEU A 65 12.16 12.81 14.99
N ALA A 66 11.67 13.76 14.17
CA ALA A 66 10.41 13.59 13.46
C ALA A 66 10.44 12.40 12.50
N PHE A 67 11.56 12.19 11.77
CA PHE A 67 11.74 11.01 10.91
C PHE A 67 11.80 9.70 11.70
N VAL A 68 12.40 9.69 12.90
CA VAL A 68 12.39 8.49 13.75
C VAL A 68 10.97 8.12 14.15
N VAL A 69 10.17 9.10 14.60
CA VAL A 69 8.77 8.87 14.98
C VAL A 69 7.95 8.40 13.77
N ALA A 70 8.08 9.07 12.63
CA ALA A 70 7.41 8.66 11.39
C ALA A 70 7.81 7.23 10.98
N GLY A 71 9.10 6.89 11.08
CA GLY A 71 9.63 5.56 10.78
C GLY A 71 9.03 4.46 11.66
N VAL A 72 8.83 4.73 12.95
CA VAL A 72 8.16 3.78 13.86
C VAL A 72 6.70 3.56 13.44
N VAL A 73 5.96 4.63 13.12
CA VAL A 73 4.56 4.51 12.65
C VAL A 73 4.49 3.74 11.34
N CYS A 74 5.36 4.03 10.39
CA CYS A 74 5.44 3.30 9.12
C CYS A 74 5.81 1.82 9.32
N ALA A 75 6.71 1.50 10.26
CA ALA A 75 7.08 0.12 10.56
C ALA A 75 5.90 -0.68 11.12
N LEU A 76 5.11 -0.08 12.02
CA LEU A 76 3.90 -0.71 12.55
C LEU A 76 2.87 -0.95 11.44
N ALA A 77 2.64 0.04 10.56
CA ALA A 77 1.77 -0.13 9.42
C ALA A 77 2.26 -1.22 8.45
N ALA A 78 3.57 -1.27 8.18
CA ALA A 78 4.18 -2.28 7.32
C ALA A 78 4.01 -3.70 7.86
N LEU A 79 4.06 -3.89 9.19
CA LEU A 79 3.78 -5.19 9.82
C LEU A 79 2.34 -5.64 9.59
N CYS A 80 1.36 -4.74 9.72
CA CYS A 80 -0.05 -5.04 9.41
C CYS A 80 -0.20 -5.43 7.92
N TYR A 81 0.46 -4.72 7.02
CA TYR A 81 0.43 -5.06 5.59
C TYR A 81 1.12 -6.39 5.29
N ALA A 82 2.19 -6.74 6.01
CA ALA A 82 2.85 -8.03 5.87
C ALA A 82 1.93 -9.18 6.28
N GLU A 83 1.16 -9.01 7.37
CA GLU A 83 0.16 -9.99 7.80
C GLU A 83 -0.93 -10.18 6.73
N PHE A 84 -1.48 -9.09 6.19
CA PHE A 84 -2.48 -9.15 5.12
C PHE A 84 -1.94 -9.79 3.84
N ALA A 85 -0.73 -9.42 3.41
CA ALA A 85 -0.10 -9.99 2.22
C ALA A 85 0.20 -11.49 2.37
N SER A 86 0.52 -11.95 3.59
CA SER A 86 0.73 -13.38 3.87
C SER A 86 -0.58 -14.18 3.91
N THR A 87 -1.68 -13.56 4.33
CA THR A 87 -3.01 -14.20 4.46
C THR A 87 -3.79 -14.19 3.14
N VAL A 88 -3.62 -13.15 2.33
CA VAL A 88 -4.34 -12.93 1.07
C VAL A 88 -3.30 -12.79 -0.06
N PRO A 89 -2.71 -13.89 -0.56
CA PRO A 89 -1.60 -13.88 -1.52
C PRO A 89 -2.07 -13.60 -2.95
N VAL A 90 -2.81 -12.51 -3.13
CA VAL A 90 -3.32 -12.03 -4.42
C VAL A 90 -2.61 -10.73 -4.79
N ALA A 91 -2.46 -10.45 -6.09
CA ALA A 91 -1.94 -9.17 -6.54
C ALA A 91 -2.92 -8.05 -6.12
N GLY A 92 -2.52 -7.21 -5.17
CA GLY A 92 -3.40 -6.19 -4.60
C GLY A 92 -2.72 -5.30 -3.56
N SER A 93 -3.45 -4.28 -3.11
CA SER A 93 -3.04 -3.33 -2.06
C SER A 93 -4.22 -3.10 -1.09
N ALA A 94 -4.26 -1.97 -0.39
CA ALA A 94 -5.23 -1.62 0.64
C ALA A 94 -6.70 -1.84 0.23
N TYR A 95 -7.04 -1.53 -1.03
CA TYR A 95 -8.37 -1.79 -1.60
C TYR A 95 -8.77 -3.26 -1.49
N THR A 96 -7.91 -4.17 -1.95
CA THR A 96 -8.18 -5.61 -1.96
C THR A 96 -8.30 -6.16 -0.55
N PHE A 97 -7.43 -5.72 0.37
CA PHE A 97 -7.47 -6.16 1.77
C PHE A 97 -8.73 -5.66 2.49
N SER A 98 -9.17 -4.43 2.19
CA SER A 98 -10.39 -3.85 2.77
C SER A 98 -11.64 -4.49 2.20
N TYR A 99 -11.64 -4.84 0.91
CA TYR A 99 -12.77 -5.54 0.29
C TYR A 99 -12.93 -6.97 0.85
N ALA A 100 -11.82 -7.62 1.18
CA ALA A 100 -11.82 -8.94 1.82
C ALA A 100 -12.28 -8.91 3.29
N SER A 101 -11.90 -7.87 4.05
CA SER A 101 -12.11 -7.82 5.51
C SER A 101 -13.33 -7.00 5.95
N LEU A 102 -13.50 -5.78 5.40
CA LEU A 102 -14.48 -4.78 5.87
C LEU A 102 -15.70 -4.66 4.95
N GLY A 103 -15.59 -5.09 3.70
CA GLY A 103 -16.67 -5.11 2.72
C GLY A 103 -16.62 -3.96 1.70
N GLU A 104 -17.62 -3.94 0.83
CA GLU A 104 -17.64 -3.13 -0.39
C GLU A 104 -17.57 -1.61 -0.16
N LEU A 105 -18.33 -1.05 0.78
CA LEU A 105 -18.34 0.41 0.99
C LEU A 105 -17.00 0.96 1.52
N PRO A 106 -16.38 0.41 2.59
CA PRO A 106 -15.04 0.85 3.01
C PRO A 106 -13.98 0.64 1.93
N ALA A 107 -14.05 -0.47 1.20
CA ALA A 107 -13.14 -0.74 0.11
C ALA A 107 -13.29 0.28 -1.01
N TRP A 108 -14.51 0.64 -1.40
CA TRP A 108 -14.77 1.63 -2.44
C TRP A 108 -14.20 3.01 -2.08
N ILE A 109 -14.35 3.44 -0.82
CA ILE A 109 -13.78 4.70 -0.34
C ILE A 109 -12.25 4.67 -0.46
N ILE A 110 -11.61 3.60 0.03
CA ILE A 110 -10.15 3.42 -0.05
C ILE A 110 -9.68 3.33 -1.51
N GLY A 111 -10.46 2.73 -2.39
CA GLY A 111 -10.16 2.66 -3.82
C GLY A 111 -10.07 4.05 -4.46
N TRP A 112 -11.03 4.93 -4.17
CA TRP A 112 -11.00 6.31 -4.66
C TRP A 112 -9.90 7.14 -4.01
N ASP A 113 -9.65 6.94 -2.73
CA ASP A 113 -8.54 7.58 -2.01
C ASP A 113 -7.19 7.25 -2.66
N LEU A 114 -6.92 5.96 -2.93
CA LEU A 114 -5.72 5.51 -3.63
C LEU A 114 -5.59 6.11 -5.04
N VAL A 115 -6.68 6.19 -5.80
CA VAL A 115 -6.66 6.80 -7.14
C VAL A 115 -6.23 8.27 -7.04
N LEU A 116 -6.78 9.01 -6.08
CA LEU A 116 -6.40 10.41 -5.85
C LEU A 116 -4.96 10.54 -5.35
N GLU A 117 -4.53 9.66 -4.44
CA GLU A 117 -3.17 9.62 -3.91
C GLU A 117 -2.14 9.39 -5.02
N PHE A 118 -2.34 8.37 -5.86
CA PHE A 118 -1.45 8.10 -6.99
C PHE A 118 -1.49 9.21 -8.04
N ALA A 119 -2.67 9.75 -8.36
CA ALA A 119 -2.79 10.86 -9.31
C ALA A 119 -2.03 12.10 -8.82
N LEU A 120 -2.23 12.49 -7.57
CA LEU A 120 -1.50 13.61 -6.96
C LEU A 120 0.00 13.30 -6.89
N GLY A 121 0.38 12.09 -6.48
CA GLY A 121 1.76 11.64 -6.44
C GLY A 121 2.46 11.80 -7.79
N THR A 122 1.80 11.42 -8.88
CA THR A 122 2.35 11.59 -10.25
C THR A 122 2.33 13.03 -10.77
N ALA A 123 1.43 13.88 -10.27
CA ALA A 123 1.32 15.28 -10.72
C ALA A 123 2.30 16.22 -10.00
N VAL A 124 2.75 15.85 -8.79
CA VAL A 124 3.66 16.65 -7.96
C VAL A 124 5.14 16.33 -8.23
N VAL A 125 5.43 15.15 -8.79
CA VAL A 125 6.79 14.76 -9.26
C VAL A 125 7.11 15.39 -10.62
#